data_AF-A0A954B9Y7-F1
#
_entry.id   AF-A0A954B9Y7-F1
#
_cell.length_a   1.000
_cell.length_b   1.000
_cell.length_c   1.000
_cell.angle_alpha   90.00
_cell.angle_beta   90.00
_cell.angle_gamma   90.00
#
_symmetry.space_group_name_H-M   'P 1'
#
loop_
_entity.id
_entity.type
_entity.pdbx_description
1 polymer ?
#
loop_
_entity_poly.entity_id
_entity_poly.type
_entity_poly.pdbx_seq_one_letter_code
_entity_poly.pdbx_strand_id
1 'polypeptide(L)'
;MARRRHTRGPWFWRGAIGAMLTGVFGLFALVAFSQPPAVMPETSCRVDRKDPAHTILLIDQSDPFNPNDMDWVHELVNDEARALPKYGKLTVMVPNAADPYSPKVLYAACSPGSAAAANPITQNPKMIEQAWQKKFYQPLVGTVEEALMDKEQPSSPLSEALYTISDRADFQPQQAGRRVVLVSDLMQHSSGFSFYKMGADYDAYLESELAETKPKLEGVDVVARVVPRQIYDLPVADVKGFWRAYFTDAGATYGSVN
;
A
#
# COMPACT_ATOMS: atom_id res chain seq x y z
N MET A 1 -15.69 65.47 41.33
CA MET A 1 -14.43 65.19 40.59
C MET A 1 -14.77 64.45 39.30
N ALA A 2 -14.71 65.12 38.15
CA ALA A 2 -15.00 64.50 36.86
C ALA A 2 -13.73 63.77 36.35
N ARG A 3 -13.80 62.44 36.26
CA ARG A 3 -12.72 61.59 35.72
C ARG A 3 -12.56 61.92 34.22
N ARG A 4 -11.51 62.66 33.84
CA ARG A 4 -11.12 62.87 32.43
C ARG A 4 -10.90 61.50 31.80
N ARG A 5 -11.81 61.07 30.91
CA ARG A 5 -11.58 59.91 30.04
C ARG A 5 -10.48 60.30 29.06
N HIS A 6 -9.28 59.76 29.28
CA HIS A 6 -8.18 59.87 28.34
C HIS A 6 -8.57 59.10 27.07
N THR A 7 -9.03 59.80 26.03
CA THR A 7 -9.29 59.19 24.74
C THR A 7 -7.95 58.84 24.09
N ARG A 8 -7.76 57.57 23.74
CA ARG A 8 -6.53 57.11 23.09
C ARG A 8 -6.41 57.77 21.71
N GLY A 9 -5.21 58.24 21.36
CA GLY A 9 -4.96 58.98 20.13
C GLY A 9 -5.15 58.15 18.85
N PRO A 10 -5.26 58.79 17.67
CA PRO A 10 -5.55 58.13 16.39
C PRO A 10 -4.54 57.04 16.01
N TRP A 11 -3.28 57.20 16.41
CA TRP A 11 -2.20 56.24 16.17
C TRP A 11 -2.38 54.92 16.92
N PHE A 12 -2.93 54.97 18.15
CA PHE A 12 -3.28 53.76 18.89
C PHE A 12 -4.35 52.95 18.16
N TRP A 13 -5.39 53.62 17.67
CA TRP A 13 -6.48 52.96 16.93
C TRP A 13 -6.01 52.40 15.58
N ARG A 14 -5.15 53.13 14.85
CA ARG A 14 -4.54 52.62 13.60
C ARG A 14 -3.67 51.39 13.85
N GLY A 15 -2.84 51.40 14.91
CA GLY A 15 -2.04 50.24 15.30
C GLY A 15 -2.89 49.05 15.73
N ALA A 16 -3.96 49.28 16.50
CA ALA A 16 -4.90 48.25 16.91
C ALA A 16 -5.66 47.64 15.72
N ILE A 17 -6.11 48.45 14.76
CA ILE A 17 -6.75 47.98 13.53
C ILE A 17 -5.75 47.18 12.68
N GLY A 18 -4.52 47.66 12.52
CA GLY A 18 -3.46 46.95 11.81
C GLY A 18 -3.21 45.56 12.41
N ALA A 19 -2.99 45.49 13.72
CA ALA A 19 -2.79 44.21 14.42
C ALA A 19 -3.98 43.27 14.30
N MET A 20 -5.22 43.79 14.38
CA MET A 20 -6.43 43.01 14.19
C MET A 20 -6.52 42.44 12.77
N LEU A 21 -6.28 43.25 11.75
CA LEU A 21 -6.31 42.82 10.35
C LEU A 21 -5.23 41.77 10.06
N THR A 22 -4.01 41.95 10.57
CA THR A 22 -2.94 40.95 10.43
C THR A 22 -3.31 39.65 11.15
N GLY A 23 -3.94 39.72 12.33
CA GLY A 23 -4.42 38.54 13.06
C GLY A 23 -5.50 37.78 12.30
N VAL A 24 -6.48 38.48 11.73
CA VAL A 24 -7.55 37.88 10.92
C VAL A 24 -6.98 37.27 9.64
N PHE A 25 -6.09 37.98 8.94
CA PHE A 25 -5.48 37.49 7.71
C PHE A 25 -4.57 36.28 7.98
N GLY A 26 -3.82 36.30 9.09
CA GLY A 26 -3.02 35.18 9.54
C GLY A 26 -3.87 33.96 9.89
N LEU A 27 -5.00 34.14 10.58
CA LEU A 27 -5.95 33.07 10.88
C LEU A 27 -6.57 32.50 9.60
N PHE A 28 -6.96 33.36 8.66
CA PHE A 28 -7.52 32.95 7.38
C PHE A 28 -6.50 32.18 6.54
N ALA A 29 -5.26 32.65 6.46
CA ALA A 29 -4.17 31.95 5.80
C ALA A 29 -3.93 30.58 6.43
N LEU A 30 -3.86 30.50 7.77
CA LEU A 30 -3.74 29.21 8.47
C LEU A 30 -4.87 28.25 8.13
N VAL A 31 -6.13 28.71 8.16
CA VAL A 31 -7.29 27.89 7.81
C VAL A 31 -7.23 27.42 6.36
N ALA A 32 -6.89 28.32 5.42
CA ALA A 32 -6.80 28.01 3.99
C ALA A 32 -5.70 26.99 3.69
N PHE A 33 -4.53 27.11 4.32
CA PHE A 33 -3.42 26.15 4.16
C PHE A 33 -3.62 24.84 4.94
N SER A 34 -4.54 24.79 5.90
CA SER A 34 -4.86 23.59 6.70
C SER A 34 -6.05 22.77 6.20
N GLN A 35 -6.68 23.15 5.09
CA GLN A 35 -7.80 22.39 4.53
C GLN A 35 -7.34 20.97 4.17
N PRO A 36 -8.07 19.92 4.59
CA PRO A 36 -7.74 18.56 4.19
C PRO A 36 -7.88 18.42 2.67
N PRO A 37 -7.06 17.57 2.02
CA PRO A 37 -7.17 17.34 0.59
C PRO A 37 -8.55 16.75 0.24
N ALA A 38 -9.07 17.12 -0.94
CA ALA A 38 -10.27 16.52 -1.48
C ALA A 38 -10.06 15.03 -1.77
N VAL A 39 -11.08 14.22 -1.47
CA VAL A 39 -11.06 12.77 -1.65
C VAL A 39 -12.19 12.31 -2.56
N MET A 40 -11.93 11.24 -3.30
CA MET A 40 -12.90 10.52 -4.09
C MET A 40 -13.89 9.78 -3.17
N PRO A 41 -15.21 9.94 -3.33
CA PRO A 41 -16.21 9.33 -2.45
C PRO A 41 -16.14 7.80 -2.35
N GLU A 42 -15.79 7.14 -3.45
CA GLU A 42 -15.82 5.68 -3.61
C GLU A 42 -14.58 4.98 -3.02
N THR A 43 -13.39 5.56 -3.20
CA THR A 43 -12.12 4.95 -2.74
C THR A 43 -11.51 5.66 -1.54
N SER A 44 -12.04 6.82 -1.14
CA SER A 44 -11.44 7.71 -0.13
C SER A 44 -10.02 8.17 -0.47
N CYS A 45 -9.55 7.94 -1.70
CA CYS A 45 -8.23 8.37 -2.17
C CYS A 45 -8.23 9.84 -2.57
N ARG A 46 -7.05 10.47 -2.52
CA ARG A 46 -6.93 11.90 -2.83
C ARG A 46 -7.15 12.15 -4.32
N VAL A 47 -7.85 13.23 -4.64
CA VAL A 47 -8.08 13.64 -6.04
C VAL A 47 -6.78 14.05 -6.73
N ASP A 48 -5.82 14.60 -5.97
CA ASP A 48 -4.51 15.00 -6.49
C ASP A 48 -3.52 13.83 -6.72
N ARG A 49 -3.92 12.59 -6.35
CA ARG A 49 -3.12 11.36 -6.48
C ARG A 49 -1.74 11.42 -5.81
N LYS A 50 -1.58 12.28 -4.80
CA LYS A 50 -0.37 12.38 -3.98
C LYS A 50 -0.55 11.59 -2.70
N ASP A 51 -0.70 10.28 -2.85
CA ASP A 51 -0.89 9.39 -1.71
C ASP A 51 0.44 9.27 -0.93
N PRO A 52 0.43 9.40 0.41
CA PRO A 52 1.65 9.40 1.22
C PRO A 52 2.35 8.04 1.32
N ALA A 53 1.62 6.96 0.99
CA ALA A 53 2.11 5.60 0.93
C ALA A 53 1.23 4.80 -0.03
N HIS A 54 1.80 3.79 -0.69
CA HIS A 54 1.05 2.83 -1.49
C HIS A 54 1.59 1.43 -1.19
N THR A 55 0.75 0.60 -0.56
CA THR A 55 1.04 -0.82 -0.31
C THR A 55 0.23 -1.67 -1.27
N ILE A 56 0.92 -2.55 -2.02
CA ILE A 56 0.30 -3.54 -2.89
C ILE A 56 0.44 -4.91 -2.22
N LEU A 57 -0.69 -5.56 -1.94
CA LEU A 57 -0.75 -6.93 -1.47
C LEU A 57 -0.96 -7.84 -2.68
N LEU A 58 0.07 -8.59 -3.06
CA LEU A 58 0.00 -9.59 -4.12
C LEU A 58 -0.23 -10.97 -3.48
N ILE A 59 -1.44 -11.50 -3.64
CA ILE A 59 -1.83 -12.79 -3.08
C ILE A 59 -1.79 -13.83 -4.18
N ASP A 60 -0.92 -14.81 -4.03
CA ASP A 60 -0.82 -15.94 -4.94
C ASP A 60 -1.80 -17.05 -4.54
N GLN A 61 -2.46 -17.64 -5.53
CA GLN A 61 -3.61 -18.54 -5.38
C GLN A 61 -3.45 -19.82 -6.18
N SER A 62 -2.21 -20.19 -6.52
CA SER A 62 -1.93 -21.43 -7.22
C SER A 62 -2.40 -22.67 -6.45
N ASP A 63 -2.33 -22.61 -5.13
CA ASP A 63 -2.81 -23.65 -4.22
C ASP A 63 -3.91 -23.11 -3.29
N PRO A 64 -4.89 -23.95 -2.92
CA PRO A 64 -5.99 -23.54 -2.06
C PRO A 64 -5.46 -23.23 -0.65
N PHE A 65 -5.93 -22.14 -0.06
CA PHE A 65 -5.63 -21.81 1.32
C PHE A 65 -6.43 -22.73 2.25
N ASN A 66 -5.78 -23.29 3.27
CA ASN A 66 -6.47 -24.06 4.30
C ASN A 66 -7.30 -23.08 5.14
N PRO A 67 -8.49 -23.45 5.65
CA PRO A 67 -9.19 -22.67 6.67
C PRO A 67 -8.32 -22.14 7.81
N ASN A 68 -7.27 -22.87 8.21
CA ASN A 68 -6.31 -22.41 9.22
C ASN A 68 -5.45 -21.22 8.78
N ASP A 69 -5.25 -21.02 7.48
CA ASP A 69 -4.47 -19.92 6.91
C ASP A 69 -5.27 -18.61 6.93
N MET A 70 -6.61 -18.68 7.00
CA MET A 70 -7.51 -17.51 6.93
C MET A 70 -7.33 -16.54 8.10
N ASP A 71 -7.22 -17.06 9.33
CA ASP A 71 -7.02 -16.22 10.52
C ASP A 71 -5.69 -15.44 10.43
N TRP A 72 -4.65 -16.10 9.93
CA TRP A 72 -3.36 -15.48 9.68
C TRP A 72 -3.42 -14.44 8.56
N VAL A 73 -4.10 -14.72 7.44
CA VAL A 73 -4.28 -13.72 6.37
C VAL A 73 -5.07 -12.52 6.89
N HIS A 74 -6.10 -12.72 7.72
CA HIS A 74 -6.83 -11.63 8.34
C HIS A 74 -5.95 -10.76 9.23
N GLU A 75 -5.11 -11.36 10.07
CA GLU A 75 -4.15 -10.64 10.89
C GLU A 75 -3.17 -9.84 10.02
N LEU A 76 -2.61 -10.47 8.99
CA LEU A 76 -1.71 -9.80 8.04
C LEU A 76 -2.38 -8.60 7.34
N VAL A 77 -3.58 -8.80 6.80
CA VAL A 77 -4.33 -7.75 6.10
C VAL A 77 -4.68 -6.61 7.07
N ASN A 78 -5.09 -6.93 8.30
CA ASN A 78 -5.33 -5.95 9.34
C ASN A 78 -4.07 -5.14 9.64
N ASP A 79 -2.93 -5.80 9.83
CA ASP A 79 -1.67 -5.14 10.20
C ASP A 79 -1.18 -4.21 9.08
N GLU A 80 -1.21 -4.67 7.83
CA GLU A 80 -0.84 -3.83 6.69
C GLU A 80 -1.85 -2.67 6.51
N ALA A 81 -3.15 -2.90 6.71
CA ALA A 81 -4.18 -1.86 6.68
C ALA A 81 -4.04 -0.83 7.82
N ARG A 82 -3.56 -1.25 9.00
CA ARG A 82 -3.32 -0.39 10.17
C ARG A 82 -2.02 0.40 10.07
N ALA A 83 -1.01 -0.17 9.42
CA ALA A 83 0.28 0.49 9.18
C ALA A 83 0.16 1.69 8.22
N LEU A 84 -0.88 1.71 7.38
CA LEU A 84 -1.08 2.79 6.43
C LEU A 84 -1.37 4.14 7.12
N PRO A 85 -0.65 5.20 6.74
CA PRO A 85 -0.99 6.55 7.18
C PRO A 85 -2.35 6.96 6.62
N LYS A 86 -2.92 8.05 7.15
CA LYS A 86 -4.11 8.67 6.57
C LYS A 86 -3.86 9.00 5.10
N TYR A 87 -4.80 8.63 4.24
CA TYR A 87 -4.73 8.68 2.77
C TYR A 87 -3.75 7.68 2.13
N GLY A 88 -3.09 6.82 2.90
CA GLY A 88 -2.27 5.75 2.35
C GLY A 88 -3.12 4.75 1.57
N LYS A 89 -2.66 4.39 0.37
CA LYS A 89 -3.37 3.51 -0.55
C LYS A 89 -3.02 2.04 -0.29
N LEU A 90 -4.04 1.18 -0.28
CA LEU A 90 -3.90 -0.27 -0.29
C LEU A 90 -4.52 -0.81 -1.57
N THR A 91 -3.77 -1.63 -2.29
CA THR A 91 -4.25 -2.34 -3.47
C THR A 91 -4.06 -3.84 -3.28
N VAL A 92 -5.11 -4.65 -3.48
CA VAL A 92 -5.01 -6.11 -3.47
C VAL A 92 -5.01 -6.60 -4.92
N MET A 93 -4.07 -7.46 -5.23
CA MET A 93 -3.90 -8.07 -6.53
C MET A 93 -3.71 -9.57 -6.42
N VAL A 94 -4.10 -10.27 -7.48
CA VAL A 94 -3.78 -11.68 -7.67
C VAL A 94 -3.07 -11.87 -9.02
N PRO A 95 -2.10 -12.78 -9.12
CA PRO A 95 -1.55 -13.20 -10.40
C PRO A 95 -2.65 -13.69 -11.36
N ASN A 96 -2.34 -13.64 -12.66
CA ASN A 96 -3.26 -14.06 -13.69
C ASN A 96 -2.60 -15.08 -14.61
N ALA A 97 -2.94 -16.35 -14.44
CA ALA A 97 -2.41 -17.46 -15.20
C ALA A 97 -2.72 -17.37 -16.71
N ALA A 98 -3.87 -16.77 -17.06
CA ALA A 98 -4.30 -16.64 -18.47
C ALA A 98 -3.58 -15.49 -19.19
N ASP A 99 -3.21 -14.44 -18.45
CA ASP A 99 -2.46 -13.29 -18.96
C ASP A 99 -1.44 -12.83 -17.89
N PRO A 100 -0.24 -13.45 -17.87
CA PRO A 100 0.78 -13.24 -16.84
C PRO A 100 1.15 -11.78 -16.54
N TYR A 101 1.07 -10.91 -17.56
CA TYR A 101 1.40 -9.48 -17.45
C TYR A 101 0.19 -8.61 -17.09
N SER A 102 -0.96 -9.21 -16.78
CA SER A 102 -2.20 -8.52 -16.42
C SER A 102 -2.76 -9.07 -15.09
N PRO A 103 -2.05 -8.86 -13.95
CA PRO A 103 -2.54 -9.24 -12.64
C PRO A 103 -3.86 -8.52 -12.35
N LYS A 104 -4.80 -9.25 -11.73
CA LYS A 104 -6.15 -8.72 -11.49
C LYS A 104 -6.14 -7.87 -10.23
N VAL A 105 -6.64 -6.64 -10.34
CA VAL A 105 -6.88 -5.77 -9.17
C VAL A 105 -8.24 -6.13 -8.58
N LEU A 106 -8.24 -6.61 -7.34
CA LEU A 106 -9.47 -6.99 -6.65
C LEU A 106 -9.98 -5.84 -5.77
N TYR A 107 -9.06 -5.12 -5.14
CA TYR A 107 -9.36 -4.00 -4.25
C TYR A 107 -8.38 -2.86 -4.46
N ALA A 108 -8.85 -1.62 -4.40
CA ALA A 108 -7.99 -0.44 -4.36
C ALA A 108 -8.71 0.71 -3.63
N ALA A 109 -8.22 1.08 -2.46
CA ALA A 109 -8.77 2.20 -1.70
C ALA A 109 -7.72 2.84 -0.79
N CYS A 110 -8.04 3.98 -0.21
CA CYS A 110 -7.16 4.70 0.70
C CYS A 110 -7.70 4.71 2.12
N SER A 111 -6.79 4.55 3.08
CA SER A 111 -7.11 4.57 4.50
C SER A 111 -7.66 5.93 4.92
N PRO A 112 -8.82 6.01 5.59
CA PRO A 112 -9.33 7.25 6.17
C PRO A 112 -8.49 7.75 7.37
N GLY A 113 -7.45 7.00 7.75
CA GLY A 113 -6.63 7.20 8.93
C GLY A 113 -7.06 6.30 10.09
N SER A 114 -6.20 6.22 11.11
CA SER A 114 -6.48 5.46 12.33
C SER A 114 -6.91 6.37 13.47
N ALA A 115 -7.71 5.84 14.40
CA ALA A 115 -8.06 6.56 15.62
C ALA A 115 -6.82 6.90 16.48
N ALA A 116 -5.76 6.09 16.40
CA ALA A 116 -4.50 6.33 17.10
C ALA A 116 -3.78 7.61 16.64
N ALA A 117 -3.95 7.99 15.36
CA ALA A 117 -3.38 9.22 14.80
C ALA A 117 -4.31 10.45 14.95
N ALA A 118 -5.51 10.27 15.52
CA ALA A 118 -6.49 11.34 15.65
C ALA A 118 -6.19 12.24 16.85
N ASN A 119 -6.25 13.56 16.66
CA ASN A 119 -6.16 14.51 17.78
C ASN A 119 -7.48 14.49 18.58
N PRO A 120 -7.50 14.06 19.85
CA PRO A 120 -8.75 13.93 20.61
C PRO A 120 -9.47 15.26 20.88
N ILE A 121 -8.78 16.39 20.74
CA ILE A 121 -9.32 17.73 20.99
C ILE A 121 -10.05 18.26 19.76
N THR A 122 -9.58 17.94 18.56
CA THR A 122 -10.10 18.51 17.29
C THR A 122 -10.81 17.49 16.40
N GLN A 123 -10.67 16.20 16.70
CA GLN A 123 -11.23 15.11 15.92
C GLN A 123 -11.95 14.12 16.83
N ASN A 124 -12.91 13.37 16.29
CA ASN A 124 -13.62 12.32 17.00
C ASN A 124 -13.01 10.95 16.66
N PRO A 125 -12.17 10.35 17.53
CA PRO A 125 -11.49 9.10 17.23
C PRO A 125 -12.46 7.95 16.98
N LYS A 126 -13.62 7.94 17.68
CA LYS A 126 -14.65 6.91 17.50
C LYS A 126 -15.26 6.95 16.10
N MET A 127 -15.50 8.14 15.56
CA MET A 127 -16.00 8.28 14.18
C MET A 127 -14.96 7.87 13.15
N ILE A 128 -13.68 8.17 13.37
CA ILE A 128 -12.59 7.76 12.48
C ILE A 128 -12.46 6.24 12.47
N GLU A 129 -12.47 5.60 13.64
CA GLU A 129 -12.43 4.14 13.74
C GLU A 129 -13.63 3.49 13.04
N GLN A 130 -14.85 4.01 13.27
CA GLN A 130 -16.03 3.50 12.59
C GLN A 130 -15.96 3.66 11.07
N ALA A 131 -15.40 4.76 10.56
CA ALA A 131 -15.20 4.96 9.14
C ALA A 131 -14.13 4.01 8.58
N TRP A 132 -13.02 3.82 9.28
CA TRP A 132 -11.96 2.88 8.93
C TRP A 132 -12.52 1.45 8.84
N GLN A 133 -13.25 1.00 9.86
CA GLN A 133 -13.87 -0.32 9.88
C GLN A 133 -14.85 -0.51 8.71
N LYS A 134 -15.83 0.38 8.57
CA LYS A 134 -16.95 0.18 7.63
C LYS A 134 -16.61 0.45 6.17
N LYS A 135 -15.80 1.48 5.90
CA LYS A 135 -15.56 1.95 4.52
C LYS A 135 -14.26 1.41 3.93
N PHE A 136 -13.33 0.96 4.76
CA PHE A 136 -12.01 0.52 4.32
C PHE A 136 -11.77 -0.95 4.64
N TYR A 137 -11.74 -1.31 5.93
CA TYR A 137 -11.33 -2.65 6.36
C TYR A 137 -12.33 -3.76 6.03
N GLN A 138 -13.63 -3.57 6.29
CA GLN A 138 -14.64 -4.59 5.98
C GLN A 138 -14.71 -4.94 4.47
N PRO A 139 -14.76 -3.96 3.55
CA PRO A 139 -14.67 -4.25 2.12
C PRO A 139 -13.36 -4.94 1.73
N LEU A 140 -12.23 -4.51 2.31
CA LEU A 140 -10.91 -5.10 2.04
C LEU A 140 -10.87 -6.58 2.42
N VAL A 141 -11.25 -6.93 3.66
CA VAL A 141 -11.24 -8.32 4.12
C VAL A 141 -12.20 -9.17 3.32
N GLY A 142 -13.42 -8.69 3.05
CA GLY A 142 -14.38 -9.42 2.24
C GLY A 142 -13.85 -9.73 0.83
N THR A 143 -13.15 -8.79 0.19
CA THR A 143 -12.50 -9.03 -1.10
C THR A 143 -11.35 -10.02 -1.00
N VAL A 144 -10.54 -9.98 0.07
CA VAL A 144 -9.46 -10.95 0.27
C VAL A 144 -10.03 -12.35 0.53
N GLU A 145 -11.04 -12.49 1.38
CA GLU A 145 -11.74 -13.75 1.62
C GLU A 145 -12.30 -14.35 0.33
N GLU A 146 -13.02 -13.54 -0.46
CA GLU A 146 -13.56 -13.97 -1.75
C GLU A 146 -12.45 -14.40 -2.71
N ALA A 147 -11.35 -13.65 -2.75
CA ALA A 147 -10.19 -14.02 -3.55
C ALA A 147 -9.67 -15.40 -3.14
N LEU A 148 -9.39 -15.61 -1.85
CA LEU A 148 -8.81 -16.86 -1.33
C LEU A 148 -9.73 -18.07 -1.50
N MET A 149 -11.05 -17.84 -1.61
CA MET A 149 -12.05 -18.86 -1.90
C MET A 149 -12.23 -19.14 -3.40
N ASP A 150 -11.82 -18.21 -4.28
CA ASP A 150 -11.89 -18.39 -5.74
C ASP A 150 -10.88 -19.45 -6.22
N LYS A 151 -11.15 -20.04 -7.39
CA LYS A 151 -10.47 -21.25 -7.88
C LYS A 151 -8.95 -21.12 -7.96
N GLU A 152 -8.29 -22.22 -7.62
CA GLU A 152 -6.88 -22.51 -7.91
C GLU A 152 -6.48 -22.05 -9.31
N GLN A 153 -5.43 -21.23 -9.38
CA GLN A 153 -4.83 -20.88 -10.66
C GLN A 153 -3.79 -21.94 -11.05
N PRO A 154 -3.79 -22.42 -12.30
CA PRO A 154 -2.87 -23.47 -12.73
C PRO A 154 -1.39 -23.00 -12.78
N SER A 155 -1.14 -21.70 -12.57
CA SER A 155 0.20 -21.12 -12.60
C SER A 155 0.34 -19.89 -11.71
N SER A 156 1.59 -19.63 -11.29
CA SER A 156 2.02 -18.52 -10.42
C SER A 156 3.02 -17.62 -11.17
N PRO A 157 2.57 -16.76 -12.10
CA PRO A 157 3.43 -15.84 -12.84
C PRO A 157 3.82 -14.63 -11.96
N LEU A 158 4.60 -14.87 -10.91
CA LEU A 158 4.96 -13.86 -9.91
C LEU A 158 5.88 -12.78 -10.50
N SER A 159 6.90 -13.17 -11.27
CA SER A 159 7.87 -12.23 -11.85
C SER A 159 7.20 -11.25 -12.84
N GLU A 160 6.24 -11.74 -13.62
CA GLU A 160 5.48 -10.97 -14.59
C GLU A 160 4.50 -10.04 -13.87
N ALA A 161 3.82 -10.53 -12.83
CA ALA A 161 2.97 -9.69 -11.99
C ALA A 161 3.77 -8.56 -11.32
N LEU A 162 4.97 -8.84 -10.82
CA LEU A 162 5.88 -7.86 -10.22
C LEU A 162 6.37 -6.83 -11.25
N TYR A 163 6.68 -7.25 -12.47
CA TYR A 163 6.98 -6.34 -13.57
C TYR A 163 5.82 -5.38 -13.80
N THR A 164 4.59 -5.90 -13.96
CA THR A 164 3.42 -5.05 -14.16
C THR A 164 3.17 -4.13 -12.99
N ILE A 165 3.35 -4.59 -11.75
CA ILE A 165 3.27 -3.74 -10.54
C ILE A 165 4.26 -2.57 -10.64
N SER A 166 5.50 -2.85 -11.03
CA SER A 166 6.55 -1.82 -11.16
C SER A 166 6.25 -0.78 -12.25
N ASP A 167 5.50 -1.16 -13.28
CA ASP A 167 5.15 -0.29 -14.41
C ASP A 167 3.85 0.52 -14.18
N ARG A 168 3.14 0.29 -13.07
CA ARG A 168 1.89 1.03 -12.80
C ARG A 168 2.13 2.52 -12.62
N ALA A 169 1.28 3.34 -13.23
CA ALA A 169 1.34 4.80 -13.11
C ALA A 169 1.22 5.31 -11.66
N ASP A 170 0.52 4.59 -10.79
CA ASP A 170 0.34 4.90 -9.36
C ASP A 170 1.40 4.25 -8.46
N PHE A 171 2.45 3.64 -9.03
CA PHE A 171 3.54 2.98 -8.32
C PHE A 171 4.94 3.36 -8.84
N GLN A 172 5.02 4.49 -9.57
CA GLN A 172 6.26 5.03 -10.11
C GLN A 172 7.16 5.67 -9.04
N PRO A 173 8.47 5.89 -9.30
CA PRO A 173 9.41 6.47 -8.34
C PRO A 173 9.03 7.82 -7.72
N GLN A 174 8.13 8.58 -8.35
CA GLN A 174 7.63 9.85 -7.81
C GLN A 174 6.61 9.66 -6.67
N GLN A 175 6.11 8.43 -6.47
CA GLN A 175 5.17 8.09 -5.40
C GLN A 175 5.92 7.77 -4.11
N ALA A 176 5.39 8.25 -2.98
CA ALA A 176 5.99 8.04 -1.67
C ALA A 176 5.59 6.68 -1.08
N GLY A 177 6.46 6.13 -0.22
CA GLY A 177 6.14 4.97 0.62
C GLY A 177 5.63 3.75 -0.17
N ARG A 178 6.33 3.38 -1.25
CA ARG A 178 5.99 2.24 -2.09
C ARG A 178 6.40 0.93 -1.42
N ARG A 179 5.42 0.03 -1.25
CA ARG A 179 5.61 -1.26 -0.60
C ARG A 179 4.87 -2.35 -1.35
N VAL A 180 5.48 -3.52 -1.48
CA VAL A 180 4.83 -4.73 -2.00
C VAL A 180 4.91 -5.82 -0.94
N VAL A 181 3.77 -6.39 -0.59
CA VAL A 181 3.67 -7.54 0.31
C VAL A 181 3.24 -8.73 -0.53
N LEU A 182 4.12 -9.73 -0.66
CA LEU A 182 3.85 -10.95 -1.40
C LEU A 182 3.37 -12.01 -0.43
N VAL A 183 2.18 -12.56 -0.66
CA VAL A 183 1.63 -13.71 0.09
C VAL A 183 1.62 -14.88 -0.86
N SER A 184 2.64 -15.73 -0.77
CA SER A 184 2.87 -16.82 -1.73
C SER A 184 3.83 -17.84 -1.12
N ASP A 185 3.83 -19.05 -1.67
CA ASP A 185 4.90 -20.03 -1.46
C ASP A 185 6.21 -19.66 -2.17
N LEU A 186 6.18 -18.57 -2.96
CA LEU A 186 7.25 -18.03 -3.78
C LEU A 186 7.65 -18.92 -4.96
N MET A 187 6.79 -19.84 -5.40
CA MET A 187 7.07 -20.72 -6.52
C MET A 187 6.74 -20.03 -7.85
N GLN A 188 7.76 -19.53 -8.55
CA GLN A 188 7.56 -19.00 -9.91
C GLN A 188 7.15 -20.14 -10.86
N HIS A 189 6.00 -19.97 -11.49
CA HIS A 189 5.53 -20.88 -12.53
C HIS A 189 4.78 -20.12 -13.63
N SER A 190 5.40 -20.04 -14.80
CA SER A 190 4.77 -19.55 -16.03
C SER A 190 5.34 -20.25 -17.26
N SER A 191 4.87 -19.87 -18.45
CA SER A 191 5.45 -20.35 -19.71
C SER A 191 6.89 -19.86 -19.93
N GLY A 192 7.24 -18.67 -19.41
CA GLY A 192 8.55 -18.04 -19.62
C GLY A 192 9.64 -18.56 -18.68
N PHE A 193 9.28 -18.85 -17.42
CA PHE A 193 10.19 -19.47 -16.45
C PHE A 193 9.42 -20.24 -15.40
N SER A 194 9.95 -21.39 -14.98
CA SER A 194 9.28 -22.27 -14.04
C SER A 194 10.30 -22.99 -13.15
N PHE A 195 10.17 -22.80 -11.85
CA PHE A 195 11.02 -23.50 -10.87
C PHE A 195 10.88 -25.02 -10.96
N TYR A 196 9.70 -25.54 -11.31
CA TYR A 196 9.51 -26.98 -11.52
C TYR A 196 10.37 -27.61 -12.64
N LYS A 197 10.87 -26.80 -13.59
CA LYS A 197 11.65 -27.28 -14.74
C LYS A 197 13.13 -26.97 -14.60
N MET A 198 13.44 -25.75 -14.18
CA MET A 198 14.80 -25.21 -14.15
C MET A 198 15.40 -25.14 -12.73
N GLY A 199 14.59 -25.41 -11.70
CA GLY A 199 14.92 -25.10 -10.31
C GLY A 199 14.82 -23.59 -10.02
N ALA A 200 15.13 -23.22 -8.78
CA ALA A 200 15.26 -21.82 -8.37
C ALA A 200 16.65 -21.26 -8.74
N ASP A 201 17.02 -21.42 -10.02
CA ASP A 201 18.30 -20.98 -10.57
C ASP A 201 18.18 -19.58 -11.18
N TYR A 202 18.89 -18.63 -10.58
CA TYR A 202 18.83 -17.23 -11.01
C TYR A 202 19.61 -16.98 -12.30
N ASP A 203 20.71 -17.69 -12.54
CA ASP A 203 21.48 -17.55 -13.78
C ASP A 203 20.67 -18.08 -14.96
N ALA A 204 19.97 -19.21 -14.78
CA ALA A 204 19.03 -19.72 -15.77
C ALA A 204 17.85 -18.76 -16.02
N TYR A 205 17.39 -18.02 -15.01
CA TYR A 205 16.37 -16.98 -15.19
C TYR A 205 16.89 -15.82 -16.05
N LEU A 206 18.14 -15.38 -15.83
CA LEU A 206 18.75 -14.29 -16.61
C LEU A 206 18.90 -14.62 -18.11
N GLU A 207 18.95 -15.91 -18.45
CA GLU A 207 18.96 -16.40 -19.84
C GLU A 207 17.55 -16.57 -20.45
N SER A 208 16.49 -16.43 -19.65
CA SER A 208 15.10 -16.59 -20.09
C SER A 208 14.52 -15.30 -20.69
N GLU A 209 13.45 -15.44 -21.48
CA GLU A 209 12.71 -14.29 -22.03
C GLU A 209 12.17 -13.35 -20.93
N LEU A 210 11.91 -13.87 -19.72
CA LEU A 210 11.43 -13.06 -18.60
C LEU A 210 12.49 -12.11 -18.03
N ALA A 211 13.77 -12.30 -18.33
CA ALA A 211 14.82 -11.37 -17.93
C ALA A 211 14.79 -10.07 -18.74
N GLU A 212 14.18 -10.08 -19.94
CA GLU A 212 14.00 -8.88 -20.76
C GLU A 212 13.01 -7.89 -20.11
N THR A 213 12.03 -8.39 -19.35
CA THR A 213 11.01 -7.63 -18.62
C THR A 213 11.40 -7.43 -17.16
N LYS A 214 12.60 -6.90 -16.93
CA LYS A 214 13.10 -6.63 -15.58
C LYS A 214 12.28 -5.53 -14.88
N PRO A 215 11.73 -5.79 -13.67
CA PRO A 215 10.98 -4.78 -12.92
C PRO A 215 11.89 -3.67 -12.39
N LYS A 216 11.35 -2.44 -12.29
CA LYS A 216 12.03 -1.28 -11.71
C LYS A 216 11.46 -0.97 -10.33
N LEU A 217 12.11 -1.51 -9.31
CA LEU A 217 11.63 -1.48 -7.92
C LEU A 217 12.54 -0.63 -7.03
N GLU A 218 13.28 0.33 -7.58
CA GLU A 218 14.19 1.19 -6.82
C GLU A 218 13.44 1.93 -5.72
N GLY A 219 13.83 1.75 -4.45
CA GLY A 219 13.16 2.40 -3.32
C GLY A 219 11.77 1.82 -2.99
N VAL A 220 11.45 0.65 -3.52
CA VAL A 220 10.30 -0.16 -3.10
C VAL A 220 10.74 -1.10 -1.97
N ASP A 221 9.94 -1.15 -0.91
CA ASP A 221 10.09 -2.12 0.17
C ASP A 221 9.27 -3.38 -0.14
N VAL A 222 9.94 -4.50 -0.35
CA VAL A 222 9.32 -5.76 -0.71
C VAL A 222 9.42 -6.73 0.46
N VAL A 223 8.27 -7.21 0.93
CA VAL A 223 8.19 -8.20 2.00
C VAL A 223 7.46 -9.44 1.51
N ALA A 224 8.16 -10.58 1.52
CA ALA A 224 7.53 -11.87 1.30
C ALA A 224 7.03 -12.46 2.63
N ARG A 225 5.75 -12.80 2.65
CA ARG A 225 5.09 -13.63 3.66
C ARG A 225 4.95 -15.02 3.07
N VAL A 226 5.87 -15.90 3.45
CA VAL A 226 5.99 -17.22 2.82
C VAL A 226 4.92 -18.14 3.41
N VAL A 227 4.10 -18.73 2.55
CA VAL A 227 3.17 -19.80 2.93
C VAL A 227 3.81 -21.14 2.55
N PRO A 228 4.54 -21.80 3.45
CA PRO A 228 5.31 -22.99 3.08
C PRO A 228 4.38 -24.14 2.70
N ARG A 229 4.61 -24.74 1.53
CA ARG A 229 3.97 -25.98 1.10
C ARG A 229 4.99 -27.12 1.18
N GLN A 230 4.59 -28.28 1.71
CA GLN A 230 5.48 -29.44 1.87
C GLN A 230 5.62 -30.32 0.61
N ILE A 231 5.10 -29.85 -0.53
CA ILE A 231 4.85 -30.67 -1.71
C ILE A 231 6.04 -30.66 -2.69
N TYR A 232 6.94 -29.68 -2.58
CA TYR A 232 7.98 -29.44 -3.57
C TYR A 232 9.33 -30.02 -3.16
N ASP A 233 10.04 -30.61 -4.13
CA ASP A 233 11.40 -31.15 -3.97
C ASP A 233 12.48 -30.06 -4.15
N LEU A 234 12.12 -28.80 -3.89
CA LEU A 234 12.99 -27.63 -4.03
C LEU A 234 13.37 -27.09 -2.66
N PRO A 235 14.68 -26.95 -2.35
CA PRO A 235 15.09 -26.37 -1.08
C PRO A 235 14.59 -24.93 -0.94
N VAL A 236 13.89 -24.64 0.16
CA VAL A 236 13.40 -23.29 0.48
C VAL A 236 14.53 -22.26 0.50
N ALA A 237 15.76 -22.68 0.83
CA ALA A 237 16.94 -21.82 0.79
C ALA A 237 17.24 -21.31 -0.63
N ASP A 238 17.07 -22.15 -1.65
CA ASP A 238 17.33 -21.82 -3.05
C ASP A 238 16.26 -20.86 -3.57
N VAL A 239 14.99 -21.13 -3.27
CA VAL A 239 13.87 -20.22 -3.57
C VAL A 239 14.10 -18.84 -2.96
N LYS A 240 14.48 -18.78 -1.68
CA LYS A 240 14.81 -17.50 -1.01
C LYS A 240 16.05 -16.84 -1.61
N GLY A 241 17.04 -17.63 -2.03
CA GLY A 241 18.25 -17.16 -2.71
C GLY A 241 17.91 -16.48 -4.04
N PHE A 242 17.11 -17.14 -4.87
CA PHE A 242 16.59 -16.62 -6.13
C PHE A 242 15.90 -15.27 -5.93
N TRP A 243 14.89 -15.19 -5.06
CA TRP A 243 14.12 -13.96 -4.89
C TRP A 243 14.96 -12.83 -4.29
N ARG A 244 15.92 -13.16 -3.41
CA ARG A 244 16.88 -12.16 -2.93
C ARG A 244 17.72 -11.58 -4.07
N ALA A 245 18.23 -12.43 -4.97
CA ALA A 245 18.99 -11.97 -6.13
C ALA A 245 18.11 -11.13 -7.06
N TYR A 246 16.92 -11.64 -7.40
CA TYR A 246 15.92 -10.96 -8.24
C TYR A 246 15.59 -9.55 -7.72
N PHE A 247 15.22 -9.41 -6.45
CA PHE A 247 14.86 -8.10 -5.88
C PHE A 247 16.05 -7.17 -5.70
N THR A 248 17.24 -7.71 -5.42
CA THR A 248 18.47 -6.92 -5.37
C THR A 248 18.77 -6.31 -6.74
N ASP A 249 18.66 -7.11 -7.79
CA ASP A 249 18.90 -6.68 -9.16
C ASP A 249 17.84 -5.66 -9.62
N ALA A 250 16.58 -5.81 -9.18
CA ALA A 250 15.49 -4.86 -9.40
C ALA A 250 15.59 -3.55 -8.60
N GLY A 251 16.57 -3.43 -7.69
CA GLY A 251 16.78 -2.23 -6.86
C GLY A 251 15.87 -2.11 -5.63
N ALA A 252 15.13 -3.16 -5.29
CA ALA A 252 14.25 -3.19 -4.12
C ALA A 252 15.02 -3.45 -2.82
N THR A 253 14.46 -3.01 -1.70
CA THR A 253 14.81 -3.58 -0.39
C THR A 253 13.95 -4.81 -0.19
N TYR A 254 14.55 -5.96 0.11
CA TYR A 254 13.83 -7.23 0.25
C TYR A 254 14.00 -7.86 1.63
N GLY A 255 12.87 -8.21 2.25
CA GLY A 255 12.79 -9.05 3.43
C GLY A 255 11.84 -10.23 3.21
N SER A 256 12.10 -11.36 3.85
CA SER A 256 11.18 -12.50 3.89
C SER A 256 10.92 -12.90 5.33
N VAL A 257 9.67 -13.14 5.69
CA VAL A 257 9.27 -13.63 7.00
C VAL A 257 8.44 -14.89 6.80
N ASN A 258 8.70 -15.90 7.63
CA ASN A 258 7.94 -17.14 7.68
C ASN A 258 6.72 -16.98 8.58
#